data_AF-A0A8D8YFQ8-F1
#
_entry.id   AF-A0A8D8YFQ8-F1
#
_cell.length_a   1.000
_cell.length_b   1.000
_cell.length_c   1.000
_cell.angle_alpha   90.00
_cell.angle_beta   90.00
_cell.angle_gamma   90.00
#
_symmetry.space_group_name_H-M   'P 1'
#
loop_
_entity.id
_entity.type
_entity.pdbx_description
1 polymer ?
#
loop_
_entity_poly.entity_id
_entity_poly.type
_entity_poly.pdbx_seq_one_letter_code
_entity_poly.pdbx_strand_id
1 'polypeptide(L)'
;MALFWVLILCSCLSIGSVQSQPTSPPVNCDYIDAEINSYKPVVDRIIAAVSKGGFFQSHTYATLSNFVDKFGPRLTGSEALERSIDYMVNETRDFGLDVWTENVTAPKWERISEHVKLIEPWTSNIPVLALGGSVGTPQGGITAEVVVVKSFTELVDKSAEVSGKIVVFNQDFISYGDSVKYRSKGASIASKYGAVATLIRSITPFSLGTPHTGHQSYDKGVKPIPTLCIPPEYAEMLYRMYKRGDSRVVVSINLDTRQGTTITRNTIVDIKGRESPDKLVIVSGHLDSWDVGQGALDDGGGAFISWNSLVLMKSLNLKPRRTVRAILWTGEEQGYIGAAEYARRHADDMKNVIVAMESDEGTFTPHGLLIKGSLQASCILKKILRLFKPINATQVKSSQYPVGSDIELFQAQNVTGIALINENE
;
A
#
# COMPACT_ATOMS: atom_id res chain seq x y z
N MET A 1 55.87 33.35 5.88
CA MET A 1 56.38 31.99 5.63
C MET A 1 55.56 31.37 4.51
N ALA A 2 56.24 31.10 3.38
CA ALA A 2 55.90 30.27 2.20
C ALA A 2 54.51 30.48 1.52
N LEU A 3 54.39 31.12 0.34
CA LEU A 3 54.76 30.66 -1.04
C LEU A 3 53.86 29.48 -1.50
N PHE A 4 53.18 29.37 -2.66
CA PHE A 4 53.26 29.87 -4.06
C PHE A 4 51.84 29.61 -4.68
N TRP A 5 51.17 30.50 -5.44
CA TRP A 5 51.07 30.60 -6.93
C TRP A 5 51.20 29.26 -7.70
N VAL A 6 50.54 28.87 -8.81
CA VAL A 6 49.48 29.33 -9.73
C VAL A 6 49.47 28.30 -10.91
N LEU A 7 48.33 28.16 -11.64
CA LEU A 7 48.15 27.67 -13.05
C LEU A 7 48.09 26.18 -13.47
N ILE A 8 47.01 25.93 -14.25
CA ILE A 8 46.88 25.24 -15.58
C ILE A 8 46.61 23.73 -15.66
N LEU A 9 45.36 23.48 -16.13
CA LEU A 9 44.84 22.57 -17.17
C LEU A 9 45.46 21.18 -17.49
N CYS A 10 44.49 20.33 -17.84
CA CYS A 10 44.54 19.14 -18.71
C CYS A 10 45.05 17.83 -18.11
N SER A 11 44.12 16.91 -17.82
CA SER A 11 44.21 15.55 -18.37
C SER A 11 42.92 14.73 -18.15
N CYS A 12 42.45 14.17 -19.26
CA CYS A 12 41.82 12.86 -19.40
C CYS A 12 40.38 12.66 -18.88
N LEU A 13 39.45 12.78 -19.84
CA LEU A 13 38.37 11.82 -20.07
C LEU A 13 38.82 10.39 -19.74
N SER A 14 38.37 9.87 -18.60
CA SER A 14 38.32 8.43 -18.37
C SER A 14 36.88 8.00 -18.57
N ILE A 15 36.62 7.40 -19.72
CA ILE A 15 35.44 6.57 -19.95
C ILE A 15 35.57 5.42 -18.95
N GLY A 16 34.92 5.56 -17.79
CA GLY A 16 34.78 4.48 -16.83
C GLY A 16 33.99 3.37 -17.50
N SER A 17 34.69 2.26 -17.81
CA SER A 17 34.05 1.02 -18.18
C SER A 17 33.05 0.64 -17.08
N VAL A 18 31.82 0.36 -17.49
CA VAL A 18 30.83 -0.32 -16.64
C VAL A 18 31.43 -1.68 -16.29
N GLN A 19 32.12 -1.77 -15.15
CA GLN A 19 32.47 -3.05 -14.57
C GLN A 19 31.15 -3.72 -14.17
N SER A 20 30.75 -4.72 -14.94
CA SER A 20 29.74 -5.67 -14.52
C SER A 20 30.17 -6.23 -13.16
N GLN A 21 29.33 -6.03 -12.15
CA GLN A 21 29.56 -6.67 -10.86
C GLN A 21 29.69 -8.18 -11.07
N PRO A 22 30.66 -8.85 -10.42
CA PRO A 22 30.80 -10.29 -10.54
C PRO A 22 29.49 -10.95 -10.08
N THR A 23 28.84 -11.66 -11.01
CA THR A 23 27.66 -12.46 -10.70
C THR A 23 28.04 -13.45 -9.62
N SER A 24 27.38 -13.39 -8.47
CA SER A 24 27.56 -14.37 -7.41
C SER A 24 27.40 -15.79 -8.00
N PRO A 25 28.22 -16.77 -7.61
CA PRO A 25 28.12 -18.13 -8.14
C PRO A 25 26.68 -18.64 -7.95
N PRO A 26 26.14 -19.40 -8.91
CA PRO A 26 24.77 -19.88 -8.85
C PRO A 26 24.59 -20.71 -7.58
N VAL A 27 23.61 -20.32 -6.76
CA VAL A 27 23.27 -21.04 -5.54
C VAL A 27 22.66 -22.40 -5.89
N ASN A 28 23.29 -23.48 -5.42
CA ASN A 28 22.78 -24.84 -5.65
C ASN A 28 21.71 -25.18 -4.61
N CYS A 29 20.48 -25.36 -5.08
CA CYS A 29 19.36 -25.85 -4.28
C CYS A 29 18.75 -27.16 -4.83
N ASP A 30 19.49 -27.94 -5.62
CA ASP A 30 18.98 -29.17 -6.24
C ASP A 30 18.65 -30.27 -5.23
N TYR A 31 19.25 -30.22 -4.03
CA TYR A 31 18.95 -31.14 -2.93
C TYR A 31 17.48 -31.15 -2.53
N ILE A 32 16.72 -30.08 -2.82
CA ILE A 32 15.30 -29.97 -2.46
C ILE A 32 14.33 -30.46 -3.56
N ASP A 33 14.83 -30.80 -4.75
CA ASP A 33 13.97 -31.16 -5.89
C ASP A 33 13.09 -32.37 -5.61
N ALA A 34 13.64 -33.41 -4.96
CA ALA A 34 12.89 -34.60 -4.60
C ALA A 34 11.74 -34.28 -3.63
N GLU A 35 12.00 -33.44 -2.61
CA GLU A 35 10.97 -33.00 -1.67
C GLU A 35 9.90 -32.17 -2.39
N ILE A 36 10.27 -31.18 -3.21
CA ILE A 36 9.32 -30.35 -3.96
C ILE A 36 8.44 -31.22 -4.88
N ASN A 37 9.04 -32.11 -5.65
CA ASN A 37 8.31 -32.97 -6.57
C ASN A 37 7.32 -33.91 -5.84
N SER A 38 7.63 -34.30 -4.61
CA SER A 38 6.71 -35.09 -3.78
C SER A 38 5.41 -34.35 -3.45
N TYR A 39 5.40 -33.01 -3.47
CA TYR A 39 4.19 -32.20 -3.25
C TYR A 39 3.33 -32.03 -4.50
N LYS A 40 3.75 -32.51 -5.68
CA LYS A 40 2.99 -32.36 -6.92
C LYS A 40 1.52 -32.82 -6.80
N PRO A 41 1.19 -34.00 -6.24
CA PRO A 41 -0.20 -34.43 -6.09
C PRO A 41 -1.03 -33.48 -5.19
N VAL A 42 -0.40 -32.88 -4.18
CA VAL A 42 -1.06 -31.90 -3.30
C VAL A 42 -1.34 -30.61 -4.06
N VAL A 43 -0.37 -30.10 -4.81
CA VAL A 43 -0.54 -28.90 -5.65
C VAL A 43 -1.62 -29.12 -6.70
N ASP A 44 -1.59 -30.25 -7.41
CA ASP A 44 -2.61 -30.59 -8.42
C ASP A 44 -4.01 -30.67 -7.80
N ARG A 45 -4.13 -31.18 -6.57
CA ARG A 45 -5.40 -31.23 -5.81
C ARG A 45 -5.89 -29.83 -5.43
N ILE A 46 -5.00 -28.94 -4.97
CA ILE A 46 -5.33 -27.54 -4.66
C ILE A 46 -5.81 -26.83 -5.92
N ILE A 47 -5.05 -26.92 -7.02
CA ILE A 47 -5.41 -26.32 -8.31
C ILE A 47 -6.76 -26.86 -8.79
N ALA A 48 -6.98 -28.18 -8.73
CA ALA A 48 -8.25 -28.77 -9.14
C ALA A 48 -9.44 -28.26 -8.30
N ALA A 49 -9.26 -28.11 -6.97
CA ALA A 49 -10.30 -27.62 -6.08
C ALA A 49 -10.77 -26.19 -6.45
N VAL A 50 -9.85 -25.32 -6.86
CA VAL A 50 -10.15 -23.92 -7.22
C VAL A 50 -10.48 -23.73 -8.70
N SER A 51 -10.20 -24.69 -9.59
CA SER A 51 -10.37 -24.53 -11.04
C SER A 51 -11.44 -25.41 -11.70
N LYS A 52 -11.88 -26.51 -11.07
CA LYS A 52 -12.71 -27.55 -11.73
C LYS A 52 -14.14 -27.69 -11.15
N GLY A 53 -14.91 -26.61 -11.05
CA GLY A 53 -16.36 -26.72 -10.85
C GLY A 53 -16.85 -27.09 -9.44
N GLY A 54 -15.99 -27.00 -8.41
CA GLY A 54 -16.33 -27.33 -7.02
C GLY A 54 -16.68 -26.12 -6.16
N PHE A 55 -16.98 -26.38 -4.87
CA PHE A 55 -17.28 -25.35 -3.86
C PHE A 55 -16.35 -24.13 -3.95
N PHE A 56 -15.04 -24.35 -4.16
CA PHE A 56 -14.01 -23.32 -4.16
C PHE A 56 -13.81 -22.55 -5.48
N GLN A 57 -14.43 -22.94 -6.60
CA GLN A 57 -14.18 -22.29 -7.91
C GLN A 57 -14.62 -20.81 -7.96
N SER A 58 -15.60 -20.44 -7.13
CA SER A 58 -16.06 -19.05 -7.01
C SER A 58 -16.28 -18.63 -5.55
N HIS A 59 -15.79 -19.44 -4.61
CA HIS A 59 -15.99 -19.18 -3.19
C HIS A 59 -15.36 -17.86 -2.76
N THR A 60 -14.07 -17.67 -3.06
CA THR A 60 -13.35 -16.44 -2.70
C THR A 60 -14.05 -15.20 -3.23
N TYR A 61 -14.41 -15.19 -4.51
CA TYR A 61 -15.15 -14.10 -5.13
C TYR A 61 -16.51 -13.86 -4.47
N ALA A 62 -17.32 -14.91 -4.28
CA ALA A 62 -18.65 -14.78 -3.68
C ALA A 62 -18.58 -14.29 -2.23
N THR A 63 -17.63 -14.82 -1.45
CA THR A 63 -17.43 -14.39 -0.05
C THR A 63 -16.97 -12.94 0.04
N LEU A 64 -16.05 -12.52 -0.84
CA LEU A 64 -15.61 -11.13 -0.93
C LEU A 64 -16.75 -10.22 -1.36
N SER A 65 -17.49 -10.57 -2.41
CA SER A 65 -18.62 -9.79 -2.92
C SER A 65 -19.66 -9.56 -1.81
N ASN A 66 -20.08 -10.63 -1.13
CA ASN A 66 -21.02 -10.52 -0.03
C ASN A 66 -20.48 -9.65 1.12
N PHE A 67 -19.18 -9.76 1.41
CA PHE A 67 -18.54 -8.99 2.46
C PHE A 67 -18.51 -7.49 2.15
N VAL A 68 -18.10 -7.10 0.94
CA VAL A 68 -18.00 -5.69 0.54
C VAL A 68 -19.38 -5.05 0.39
N ASP A 69 -20.40 -5.80 -0.05
CA ASP A 69 -21.79 -5.32 -0.10
C ASP A 69 -22.39 -5.16 1.29
N LYS A 70 -22.00 -6.01 2.24
CA LYS A 70 -22.52 -5.99 3.61
C LYS A 70 -21.92 -4.86 4.46
N PHE A 71 -20.64 -4.58 4.31
CA PHE A 71 -19.92 -3.64 5.18
C PHE A 71 -19.57 -2.31 4.50
N GLY A 72 -19.45 -2.29 3.16
CA GLY A 72 -19.02 -1.10 2.44
C GLY A 72 -17.60 -0.65 2.85
N PRO A 73 -17.33 0.67 2.95
CA PRO A 73 -16.04 1.18 3.39
C PRO A 73 -15.75 0.86 4.85
N ARG A 74 -14.50 0.51 5.16
CA ARG A 74 -14.09 0.02 6.49
C ARG A 74 -12.90 0.80 7.03
N LEU A 75 -13.00 2.12 7.04
CA LEU A 75 -11.93 2.99 7.56
C LEU A 75 -11.54 2.62 8.99
N THR A 76 -10.25 2.64 9.31
CA THR A 76 -9.73 2.37 10.65
C THR A 76 -10.40 3.23 11.72
N GLY A 77 -10.92 2.58 12.75
CA GLY A 77 -11.69 3.22 13.82
C GLY A 77 -13.18 3.43 13.53
N SER A 78 -13.67 2.94 12.39
CA SER A 78 -15.10 2.94 12.08
C SER A 78 -15.82 1.73 12.69
N GLU A 79 -17.11 1.88 12.97
CA GLU A 79 -17.97 0.76 13.38
C GLU A 79 -18.08 -0.30 12.27
N ALA A 80 -17.96 0.09 11.00
CA ALA A 80 -18.00 -0.83 9.87
C ALA A 80 -16.84 -1.82 9.92
N LEU A 81 -15.62 -1.33 10.17
CA LEU A 81 -14.43 -2.18 10.32
C LEU A 81 -14.58 -3.16 11.49
N GLU A 82 -14.99 -2.69 12.68
CA GLU A 82 -15.13 -3.57 13.84
C GLU A 82 -16.17 -4.67 13.64
N ARG A 83 -17.33 -4.34 13.05
CA ARG A 83 -18.34 -5.35 12.69
C ARG A 83 -17.83 -6.32 11.63
N SER A 84 -16.99 -5.86 10.71
CA SER A 84 -16.40 -6.73 9.69
C SER A 84 -15.35 -7.68 10.27
N ILE A 85 -14.58 -7.24 11.28
CA ILE A 85 -13.65 -8.08 12.03
C ILE A 85 -14.42 -9.17 12.77
N ASP A 86 -15.47 -8.80 13.50
CA ASP A 86 -16.31 -9.76 14.22
C ASP A 86 -16.95 -10.79 13.28
N TYR A 87 -17.36 -10.34 12.08
CA TYR A 87 -17.86 -11.22 11.04
C TYR A 87 -16.78 -12.22 10.59
N MET A 88 -15.58 -11.75 10.25
CA MET A 88 -14.49 -12.65 9.82
C MET A 88 -14.09 -13.64 10.92
N VAL A 89 -14.10 -13.23 12.18
CA VAL A 89 -13.84 -14.13 13.33
C VAL A 89 -14.90 -15.24 13.38
N ASN A 90 -16.18 -14.90 13.21
CA ASN A 90 -17.26 -15.89 13.24
C ASN A 90 -17.21 -16.84 12.04
N GLU A 91 -17.07 -16.30 10.81
CA GLU A 91 -16.92 -17.12 9.60
C GLU A 91 -15.74 -18.09 9.74
N THR A 92 -14.60 -17.62 10.27
CA THR A 92 -13.42 -18.46 10.50
C THR A 92 -13.69 -19.59 11.48
N ARG A 93 -14.43 -19.33 12.57
CA ARG A 93 -14.83 -20.36 13.54
C ARG A 93 -15.76 -21.40 12.92
N ASP A 94 -16.66 -20.97 12.04
CA ASP A 94 -17.60 -21.88 11.36
C ASP A 94 -16.88 -22.86 10.43
N PHE A 95 -15.73 -22.47 9.86
CA PHE A 95 -14.82 -23.38 9.15
C PHE A 95 -13.93 -24.25 10.08
N GLY A 96 -14.07 -24.10 11.40
CA GLY A 96 -13.31 -24.86 12.39
C GLY A 96 -11.81 -24.52 12.42
N LEU A 97 -11.47 -23.27 12.12
CA LEU A 97 -10.11 -22.74 12.22
C LEU A 97 -9.89 -22.01 13.56
N ASP A 98 -8.66 -22.05 14.06
CA ASP A 98 -8.27 -21.35 15.28
C ASP A 98 -8.12 -19.86 14.97
N VAL A 99 -8.87 -18.99 15.66
CA VAL A 99 -8.90 -17.54 15.39
C VAL A 99 -9.00 -16.72 16.67
N TRP A 100 -8.24 -15.62 16.71
CA TRP A 100 -8.32 -14.60 17.75
C TRP A 100 -8.02 -13.22 17.16
N THR A 101 -8.21 -12.19 17.98
CA THR A 101 -7.92 -10.81 17.62
C THR A 101 -6.88 -10.22 18.55
N GLU A 102 -6.07 -9.31 18.04
CA GLU A 102 -5.12 -8.55 18.85
C GLU A 102 -5.39 -7.05 18.73
N ASN A 103 -5.54 -6.38 19.87
CA ASN A 103 -5.83 -4.95 19.91
C ASN A 103 -4.68 -4.12 19.32
N VAL A 104 -5.04 -3.03 18.65
CA VAL A 104 -4.14 -2.06 18.05
C VAL A 104 -4.67 -0.67 18.41
N THR A 105 -3.82 0.17 18.98
CA THR A 105 -4.16 1.59 19.19
C THR A 105 -3.81 2.35 17.92
N ALA A 106 -4.80 2.98 17.28
CA ALA A 106 -4.64 3.64 16.00
C ALA A 106 -5.10 5.10 16.04
N PRO A 107 -4.53 5.98 15.19
CA PRO A 107 -5.10 7.29 14.97
C PRO A 107 -6.49 7.15 14.36
N LYS A 108 -7.45 7.90 14.90
CA LYS A 108 -8.78 8.02 14.34
C LYS A 108 -8.83 9.29 13.49
N TRP A 109 -9.22 9.16 12.23
CA TRP A 109 -9.46 10.28 11.34
C TRP A 109 -10.80 10.07 10.65
N GLU A 110 -11.66 11.08 10.68
CA GLU A 110 -12.96 11.04 9.99
C GLU A 110 -13.07 12.25 9.07
N ARG A 111 -13.48 11.99 7.83
CA ARG A 111 -13.91 13.02 6.89
C ARG A 111 -15.38 13.36 7.18
N ILE A 112 -15.65 14.58 7.63
CA ILE A 112 -17.01 15.00 7.98
C ILE A 112 -17.67 15.70 6.80
N SER A 113 -17.00 16.67 6.18
CA SER A 113 -17.47 17.30 4.95
C SER A 113 -16.33 17.94 4.17
N GLU A 114 -16.47 18.03 2.86
CA GLU A 114 -15.46 18.61 1.98
C GLU A 114 -16.12 19.30 0.79
N HIS A 115 -15.73 20.55 0.56
CA HIS A 115 -16.22 21.35 -0.55
C HIS A 115 -15.09 22.23 -1.06
N VAL A 116 -14.82 22.17 -2.36
CA VAL A 116 -13.89 23.08 -3.02
C VAL A 116 -14.57 23.72 -4.22
N LYS A 117 -14.37 25.03 -4.35
CA LYS A 117 -14.92 25.83 -5.45
C LYS A 117 -13.83 26.67 -6.09
N LEU A 118 -13.77 26.64 -7.42
CA LEU A 118 -13.20 27.75 -8.18
C LEU A 118 -14.12 28.95 -7.99
N ILE A 119 -13.56 30.10 -7.62
CA ILE A 119 -14.30 31.36 -7.43
C ILE A 119 -14.03 32.29 -8.62
N GLU A 120 -12.77 32.38 -9.03
CA GLU A 120 -12.31 33.16 -10.19
C GLU A 120 -11.42 32.29 -11.09
N PRO A 121 -11.51 32.44 -12.42
CA PRO A 121 -12.21 33.53 -13.14
C PRO A 121 -13.72 33.32 -13.34
N TRP A 122 -14.24 32.14 -12.99
CA TRP A 122 -15.68 31.88 -12.86
C TRP A 122 -15.93 30.93 -11.69
N THR A 123 -17.19 30.83 -11.29
CA THR A 123 -17.58 29.94 -10.20
C THR A 123 -17.86 28.52 -10.70
N SER A 124 -17.17 27.53 -10.14
CA SER A 124 -17.44 26.10 -10.40
C SER A 124 -17.09 25.26 -9.19
N ASN A 125 -17.86 24.19 -8.94
CA ASN A 125 -17.44 23.16 -8.00
C ASN A 125 -16.26 22.39 -8.59
N ILE A 126 -15.32 21.99 -7.73
CA ILE A 126 -14.22 21.08 -8.06
C ILE A 126 -14.49 19.78 -7.31
N PRO A 127 -14.57 18.62 -7.99
CA PRO A 127 -14.61 17.33 -7.31
C PRO A 127 -13.34 17.16 -6.49
N VAL A 128 -13.46 16.75 -5.23
CA VAL A 128 -12.32 16.61 -4.31
C VAL A 128 -12.48 15.41 -3.40
N LEU A 129 -11.35 14.95 -2.86
CA LEU A 129 -11.29 14.14 -1.66
C LEU A 129 -10.13 14.63 -0.79
N ALA A 130 -10.38 15.03 0.45
CA ALA A 130 -9.37 15.24 1.48
C ALA A 130 -8.46 14.01 1.63
N LEU A 131 -7.21 14.25 1.98
CA LEU A 131 -6.27 13.17 2.26
C LEU A 131 -6.40 12.70 3.71
N GLY A 132 -6.23 11.41 3.93
CA GLY A 132 -6.28 10.82 5.27
C GLY A 132 -5.23 11.43 6.17
N GLY A 133 -5.66 11.93 7.33
CA GLY A 133 -4.82 12.69 8.25
C GLY A 133 -4.83 14.21 8.01
N SER A 134 -5.50 14.72 6.97
CA SER A 134 -5.63 16.17 6.75
C SER A 134 -6.34 16.85 7.92
N VAL A 135 -5.84 18.01 8.32
CA VAL A 135 -6.58 18.93 9.22
C VAL A 135 -7.75 19.59 8.48
N GLY A 136 -8.78 19.96 9.22
CA GLY A 136 -9.88 20.80 8.73
C GLY A 136 -9.45 22.24 8.48
N THR A 137 -10.23 22.95 7.68
CA THR A 137 -10.09 24.41 7.52
C THR A 137 -10.52 25.14 8.79
N PRO A 138 -10.00 26.36 9.04
CA PRO A 138 -10.56 27.25 10.04
C PRO A 138 -12.05 27.53 9.81
N GLN A 139 -12.74 28.04 10.83
CA GLN A 139 -14.12 28.51 10.69
C GLN A 139 -14.21 29.54 9.56
N GLY A 140 -15.17 29.34 8.64
CA GLY A 140 -15.33 30.17 7.44
C GLY A 140 -14.57 29.68 6.20
N GLY A 141 -13.77 28.62 6.32
CA GLY A 141 -13.00 28.05 5.21
C GLY A 141 -11.75 28.85 4.87
N ILE A 142 -11.10 28.47 3.77
CA ILE A 142 -9.93 29.15 3.20
C ILE A 142 -10.29 29.59 1.79
N THR A 143 -10.12 30.87 1.47
CA THR A 143 -10.24 31.37 0.10
C THR A 143 -8.96 32.10 -0.26
N ALA A 144 -8.24 31.61 -1.27
CA ALA A 144 -6.95 32.16 -1.66
C ALA A 144 -6.67 31.92 -3.14
N GLU A 145 -5.74 32.71 -3.66
CA GLU A 145 -5.16 32.47 -4.99
C GLU A 145 -4.32 31.19 -5.00
N VAL A 146 -4.24 30.55 -6.18
CA VAL A 146 -3.43 29.34 -6.37
C VAL A 146 -2.04 29.64 -6.92
N VAL A 147 -1.06 28.86 -6.46
CA VAL A 147 0.24 28.69 -7.10
C VAL A 147 0.32 27.25 -7.58
N VAL A 148 0.49 27.05 -8.89
CA VAL A 148 0.51 25.71 -9.48
C VAL A 148 1.94 25.31 -9.82
N VAL A 149 2.35 24.13 -9.37
CA VAL A 149 3.71 23.59 -9.55
C VAL A 149 3.65 22.13 -9.99
N LYS A 150 4.62 21.71 -10.80
CA LYS A 150 4.76 20.32 -11.27
C LYS A 150 5.72 19.49 -10.43
N SER A 151 6.52 20.11 -9.56
CA SER A 151 7.48 19.40 -8.72
C SER A 151 7.78 20.09 -7.39
N PHE A 152 8.40 19.37 -6.46
CA PHE A 152 8.93 19.97 -5.24
C PHE A 152 10.04 20.98 -5.54
N THR A 153 10.90 20.72 -6.52
CA THR A 153 11.93 21.68 -6.95
C THR A 153 11.29 22.99 -7.40
N GLU A 154 10.27 22.93 -8.26
CA GLU A 154 9.57 24.12 -8.74
C GLU A 154 8.87 24.89 -7.61
N LEU A 155 8.34 24.18 -6.60
CA LEU A 155 7.83 24.82 -5.38
C LEU A 155 8.92 25.62 -4.65
N VAL A 156 10.12 25.07 -4.52
CA VAL A 156 11.24 25.77 -3.87
C VAL A 156 11.63 27.01 -4.68
N ASP A 157 11.76 26.86 -6.00
CA ASP A 157 12.12 27.95 -6.91
C ASP A 157 11.10 29.10 -6.87
N LYS A 158 9.81 28.77 -6.66
CA LYS A 158 8.70 29.72 -6.55
C LYS A 158 8.34 30.08 -5.10
N SER A 159 9.17 29.72 -4.12
CA SER A 159 8.84 29.87 -2.70
C SER A 159 8.42 31.29 -2.29
N ALA A 160 8.95 32.33 -2.94
CA ALA A 160 8.58 33.73 -2.72
C ALA A 160 7.10 34.04 -3.06
N GLU A 161 6.47 33.23 -3.92
CA GLU A 161 5.07 33.40 -4.36
C GLU A 161 4.08 32.65 -3.45
N VAL A 162 4.54 31.73 -2.60
CA VAL A 162 3.69 30.71 -1.94
C VAL A 162 2.95 31.23 -0.70
N SER A 163 3.52 32.21 0.00
CA SER A 163 2.96 32.69 1.28
C SER A 163 1.51 33.17 1.13
N GLY A 164 0.59 32.57 1.89
CA GLY A 164 -0.84 32.90 1.86
C GLY A 164 -1.61 32.28 0.70
N LYS A 165 -0.99 31.44 -0.14
CA LYS A 165 -1.60 30.84 -1.34
C LYS A 165 -1.98 29.37 -1.12
N ILE A 166 -2.87 28.87 -1.96
CA ILE A 166 -3.14 27.44 -2.10
C ILE A 166 -2.15 26.86 -3.11
N VAL A 167 -1.37 25.87 -2.72
CA VAL A 167 -0.43 25.22 -3.66
C VAL A 167 -1.14 24.06 -4.35
N VAL A 168 -1.16 24.08 -5.68
CA VAL A 168 -1.66 22.97 -6.50
C VAL A 168 -0.46 22.19 -7.03
N PHE A 169 -0.31 20.94 -6.61
CA PHE A 169 0.70 20.04 -7.15
C PHE A 169 0.13 19.30 -8.36
N ASN A 170 0.46 19.77 -9.56
CA ASN A 170 0.09 19.14 -10.84
C ASN A 170 1.26 18.34 -11.43
N GLN A 171 1.80 17.39 -10.66
CA GLN A 171 2.85 16.51 -11.15
C GLN A 171 2.25 15.48 -12.14
N ASP A 172 2.86 15.35 -13.32
CA ASP A 172 2.49 14.33 -14.29
C ASP A 172 2.75 12.92 -13.72
N PHE A 173 1.80 12.00 -13.85
CA PHE A 173 1.94 10.63 -13.36
C PHE A 173 3.08 9.91 -14.10
N ILE A 174 4.01 9.32 -13.34
CA ILE A 174 5.12 8.51 -13.86
C ILE A 174 4.87 7.04 -13.53
N SER A 175 4.82 6.77 -12.22
CA SER A 175 4.43 5.52 -11.60
C SER A 175 3.74 5.87 -10.27
N TYR A 176 3.07 4.90 -9.63
CA TYR A 176 2.52 5.14 -8.30
C TYR A 176 3.62 5.49 -7.29
N GLY A 177 4.69 4.68 -7.23
CA GLY A 177 5.82 4.90 -6.31
C GLY A 177 6.52 6.25 -6.49
N ASP A 178 6.71 6.72 -7.72
CA ASP A 178 7.36 8.01 -7.98
C ASP A 178 6.47 9.22 -7.65
N SER A 179 5.16 9.06 -7.81
CA SER A 179 4.18 10.15 -7.77
C SER A 179 3.52 10.28 -6.39
N VAL A 180 3.37 9.19 -5.64
CA VAL A 180 2.68 9.18 -4.34
C VAL A 180 3.30 10.12 -3.30
N LYS A 181 4.60 10.44 -3.42
CA LYS A 181 5.27 11.42 -2.55
C LYS A 181 4.59 12.79 -2.50
N TYR A 182 3.94 13.23 -3.58
CA TYR A 182 3.19 14.49 -3.59
C TYR A 182 1.94 14.42 -2.72
N ARG A 183 1.22 13.29 -2.75
CA ARG A 183 0.12 13.01 -1.82
C ARG A 183 0.64 12.97 -0.38
N SER A 184 1.67 12.17 -0.13
CA SER A 184 2.11 11.87 1.23
C SER A 184 2.78 13.05 1.95
N LYS A 185 3.46 13.94 1.21
CA LYS A 185 4.32 15.01 1.78
C LYS A 185 4.05 16.42 1.24
N GLY A 186 3.20 16.58 0.23
CA GLY A 186 2.96 17.89 -0.40
C GLY A 186 2.53 18.98 0.58
N ALA A 187 1.59 18.66 1.49
CA ALA A 187 1.12 19.58 2.50
C ALA A 187 2.23 20.03 3.46
N SER A 188 3.03 19.08 3.96
CA SER A 188 4.16 19.36 4.84
C SER A 188 5.21 20.25 4.17
N ILE A 189 5.56 19.96 2.92
CA ILE A 189 6.58 20.72 2.18
C ILE A 189 6.06 22.13 1.85
N ALA A 190 4.83 22.25 1.33
CA ALA A 190 4.24 23.55 1.00
C ALA A 190 4.05 24.46 2.22
N SER A 191 3.68 23.89 3.38
CA SER A 191 3.53 24.67 4.60
C SER A 191 4.82 25.36 5.04
N LYS A 192 6.00 24.80 4.76
CA LYS A 192 7.30 25.41 5.08
C LYS A 192 7.51 26.76 4.39
N TYR A 193 6.79 27.01 3.28
CA TYR A 193 6.84 28.24 2.49
C TYR A 193 5.60 29.13 2.70
N GLY A 194 4.78 28.84 3.71
CA GLY A 194 3.62 29.67 4.07
C GLY A 194 2.35 29.41 3.26
N ALA A 195 2.26 28.29 2.55
CA ALA A 195 1.02 27.86 1.92
C ALA A 195 -0.09 27.69 2.97
N VAL A 196 -1.33 27.99 2.61
CA VAL A 196 -2.49 27.89 3.52
C VAL A 196 -3.28 26.58 3.34
N ALA A 197 -3.17 25.94 2.18
CA ALA A 197 -3.70 24.61 1.90
C ALA A 197 -3.04 24.04 0.63
N THR A 198 -3.23 22.75 0.37
CA THR A 198 -2.76 22.11 -0.86
C THR A 198 -3.86 21.35 -1.60
N LEU A 199 -3.81 21.42 -2.93
CA LEU A 199 -4.57 20.56 -3.82
C LEU A 199 -3.61 19.67 -4.60
N ILE A 200 -3.76 18.36 -4.49
CA ILE A 200 -2.87 17.38 -5.10
C ILE A 200 -3.58 16.81 -6.34
N ARG A 201 -2.90 16.76 -7.49
CA ARG A 201 -3.39 15.94 -8.61
C ARG A 201 -3.48 14.49 -8.15
N SER A 202 -4.63 13.85 -8.35
CA SER A 202 -4.80 12.44 -7.99
C SER A 202 -3.70 11.58 -8.61
N ILE A 203 -3.19 10.62 -7.82
CA ILE A 203 -2.06 9.76 -8.20
C ILE A 203 -2.55 8.66 -9.14
N THR A 204 -2.76 9.03 -10.41
CA THR A 204 -3.33 8.14 -11.43
C THR A 204 -2.90 8.57 -12.83
N PRO A 205 -2.68 7.63 -13.76
CA PRO A 205 -2.41 7.96 -15.16
C PRO A 205 -3.62 8.58 -15.88
N PHE A 206 -4.85 8.23 -15.48
CA PHE A 206 -6.08 8.75 -16.09
C PHE A 206 -7.18 8.97 -15.04
N SER A 207 -8.22 9.72 -15.40
CA SER A 207 -9.37 10.00 -14.53
C SER A 207 -10.63 10.21 -15.37
N LEU A 208 -11.78 10.02 -14.73
CA LEU A 208 -13.10 10.39 -15.26
C LEU A 208 -13.79 11.39 -14.32
N GLY A 209 -13.00 12.33 -13.78
CA GLY A 209 -13.46 13.27 -12.75
C GLY A 209 -13.50 12.66 -11.34
N THR A 210 -12.83 11.53 -11.12
CA THR A 210 -12.80 10.78 -9.87
C THR A 210 -11.53 11.12 -9.07
N PRO A 211 -11.61 11.98 -8.04
CA PRO A 211 -10.47 12.23 -7.15
C PRO A 211 -10.11 10.97 -6.35
N HIS A 212 -8.84 10.83 -5.96
CA HIS A 212 -8.36 9.74 -5.09
C HIS A 212 -8.01 10.28 -3.69
N THR A 213 -8.28 9.51 -2.64
CA THR A 213 -7.75 9.82 -1.30
C THR A 213 -6.46 9.01 -1.03
N GLY A 214 -6.05 8.93 0.23
CA GLY A 214 -4.88 8.18 0.65
C GLY A 214 -4.16 8.82 1.82
N HIS A 215 -3.21 8.08 2.38
CA HIS A 215 -2.42 8.54 3.52
C HIS A 215 -1.61 9.80 3.19
N GLN A 216 -1.55 10.72 4.15
CA GLN A 216 -0.53 11.76 4.22
C GLN A 216 -0.07 11.98 5.66
N SER A 217 1.14 12.54 5.81
CA SER A 217 1.69 12.89 7.12
C SER A 217 2.35 14.27 7.12
N TYR A 218 2.20 15.00 8.22
CA TYR A 218 2.92 16.24 8.48
C TYR A 218 4.28 15.93 9.13
N ASP A 219 5.34 16.62 8.69
CA ASP A 219 6.63 16.52 9.38
C ASP A 219 6.57 17.21 10.75
N LYS A 220 7.40 16.74 11.69
CA LYS A 220 7.49 17.33 13.03
C LYS A 220 7.86 18.81 12.95
N GLY A 221 7.11 19.65 13.66
CA GLY A 221 7.37 21.10 13.76
C GLY A 221 6.85 21.92 12.57
N VAL A 222 6.24 21.29 11.56
CA VAL A 222 5.55 22.00 10.47
C VAL A 222 4.11 22.30 10.89
N LYS A 223 3.61 23.49 10.52
CA LYS A 223 2.21 23.85 10.74
C LYS A 223 1.30 22.98 9.85
N PRO A 224 0.37 22.20 10.40
CA PRO A 224 -0.57 21.46 9.57
C PRO A 224 -1.45 22.39 8.73
N ILE A 225 -1.66 22.06 7.47
CA ILE A 225 -2.53 22.79 6.54
C ILE A 225 -3.50 21.82 5.83
N PRO A 226 -4.74 22.22 5.54
CA PRO A 226 -5.70 21.39 4.80
C PRO A 226 -5.13 20.89 3.48
N THR A 227 -5.37 19.62 3.16
CA THR A 227 -4.88 19.00 1.93
C THR A 227 -5.90 18.04 1.34
N LEU A 228 -6.15 18.21 0.05
CA LEU A 228 -7.13 17.42 -0.70
C LEU A 228 -6.55 17.05 -2.06
N CYS A 229 -7.04 15.95 -2.63
CA CYS A 229 -6.82 15.58 -4.02
C CYS A 229 -7.92 16.13 -4.91
N ILE A 230 -7.54 16.45 -6.14
CA ILE A 230 -8.43 16.85 -7.24
C ILE A 230 -8.20 15.94 -8.45
N PRO A 231 -9.17 15.80 -9.37
CA PRO A 231 -8.97 15.07 -10.60
C PRO A 231 -7.89 15.71 -11.48
N PRO A 232 -7.10 14.90 -12.22
CA PRO A 232 -6.17 15.36 -13.26
C PRO A 232 -6.70 16.47 -14.15
N GLU A 233 -7.96 16.40 -14.57
CA GLU A 233 -8.59 17.36 -15.48
C GLU A 233 -8.62 18.78 -14.86
N TYR A 234 -8.91 18.87 -13.56
CA TYR A 234 -8.96 20.12 -12.82
C TYR A 234 -7.56 20.62 -12.47
N ALA A 235 -6.63 19.74 -12.10
CA ALA A 235 -5.23 20.11 -11.88
C ALA A 235 -4.60 20.71 -13.14
N GLU A 236 -4.84 20.08 -14.30
CA GLU A 236 -4.40 20.59 -15.59
C GLU A 236 -5.09 21.90 -15.97
N MET A 237 -6.39 22.04 -15.68
CA MET A 237 -7.12 23.29 -15.93
C MET A 237 -6.50 24.45 -15.15
N LEU A 238 -6.28 24.27 -13.85
CA LEU A 238 -5.65 25.28 -12.99
C LEU A 238 -4.23 25.59 -13.46
N TYR A 239 -3.46 24.57 -13.86
CA TYR A 239 -2.12 24.75 -14.41
C TYR A 239 -2.12 25.59 -15.69
N ARG A 240 -3.06 25.34 -16.62
CA ARG A 240 -3.18 26.14 -17.86
C ARG A 240 -3.54 27.61 -17.56
N MET A 241 -4.46 27.87 -16.63
CA MET A 241 -4.82 29.23 -16.23
C MET A 241 -3.63 29.96 -15.58
N TYR A 242 -2.97 29.29 -14.64
CA TYR A 242 -1.81 29.81 -13.94
C TYR A 242 -0.67 30.16 -14.92
N LYS A 243 -0.34 29.24 -15.84
CA LYS A 243 0.72 29.45 -16.83
C LYS A 243 0.43 30.58 -17.81
N ARG A 244 -0.84 30.81 -18.17
CA ARG A 244 -1.24 31.93 -19.04
C ARG A 244 -1.13 33.29 -18.35
N GLY A 245 -1.10 33.32 -17.02
CA GLY A 245 -1.23 34.55 -16.26
C GLY A 245 -2.65 35.11 -16.32
N ASP A 246 -3.66 34.25 -16.42
CA ASP A 246 -5.07 34.67 -16.36
C ASP A 246 -5.29 35.50 -15.08
N SER A 247 -6.08 36.56 -15.18
CA SER A 247 -6.32 37.51 -14.08
C SER A 247 -6.98 36.81 -12.90
N ARG A 248 -6.15 36.36 -11.96
CA ARG A 248 -6.46 35.78 -10.65
C ARG A 248 -7.25 34.45 -10.71
N VAL A 249 -6.58 33.37 -10.31
CA VAL A 249 -7.23 32.06 -10.11
C VAL A 249 -7.42 31.86 -8.61
N VAL A 250 -8.67 31.97 -8.15
CA VAL A 250 -9.02 31.92 -6.73
C VAL A 250 -9.82 30.67 -6.43
N VAL A 251 -9.43 29.96 -5.38
CA VAL A 251 -10.10 28.75 -4.90
C VAL A 251 -10.56 28.94 -3.46
N SER A 252 -11.76 28.46 -3.17
CA SER A 252 -12.32 28.35 -1.83
C SER A 252 -12.37 26.89 -1.40
N ILE A 253 -11.91 26.60 -0.18
CA ILE A 253 -11.88 25.28 0.45
C ILE A 253 -12.63 25.37 1.77
N ASN A 254 -13.59 24.47 1.97
CA ASN A 254 -14.23 24.21 3.25
C ASN A 254 -14.09 22.71 3.53
N LEU A 255 -13.30 22.37 4.54
CA LEU A 255 -12.99 21.00 4.93
C LEU A 255 -13.22 20.86 6.43
N ASP A 256 -14.06 19.92 6.81
CA ASP A 256 -14.27 19.51 8.19
C ASP A 256 -13.78 18.07 8.38
N THR A 257 -12.85 17.90 9.32
CA THR A 257 -12.29 16.59 9.69
C THR A 257 -12.24 16.46 11.20
N ARG A 258 -12.47 15.24 11.68
CA ARG A 258 -12.30 14.90 13.10
C ARG A 258 -11.06 14.04 13.28
N GLN A 259 -10.29 14.36 14.31
CA GLN A 259 -9.12 13.58 14.71
C GLN A 259 -9.32 13.02 16.11
N GLY A 260 -8.68 11.89 16.38
CA GLY A 260 -8.71 11.27 17.69
C GLY A 260 -7.82 10.04 17.72
N THR A 261 -8.10 9.18 18.70
CA THR A 261 -7.48 7.86 18.84
C THR A 261 -8.58 6.83 18.99
N THR A 262 -8.31 5.60 18.60
CA THR A 262 -9.23 4.48 18.70
C THR A 262 -8.47 3.20 19.01
N ILE A 263 -9.20 2.19 19.46
CA ILE A 263 -8.73 0.82 19.49
C ILE A 263 -9.42 0.08 18.34
N THR A 264 -8.63 -0.64 17.56
CA THR A 264 -9.05 -1.56 16.49
C THR A 264 -8.32 -2.89 16.68
N ARG A 265 -8.47 -3.87 15.78
CA ARG A 265 -7.92 -5.22 15.95
C ARG A 265 -7.35 -5.82 14.67
N ASN A 266 -6.17 -6.42 14.77
CA ASN A 266 -5.72 -7.41 13.79
C ASN A 266 -6.50 -8.72 14.02
N THR A 267 -6.86 -9.41 12.95
CA THR A 267 -7.45 -10.76 13.02
C THR A 267 -6.40 -11.80 12.65
N ILE A 268 -6.19 -12.79 13.50
CA ILE A 268 -5.16 -13.82 13.29
C ILE A 268 -5.82 -15.19 13.25
N VAL A 269 -5.47 -15.98 12.24
CA VAL A 269 -6.01 -17.31 11.98
C VAL A 269 -4.87 -18.31 11.80
N ASP A 270 -4.89 -19.43 12.52
CA ASP A 270 -3.84 -20.45 12.44
C ASP A 270 -4.37 -21.81 11.96
N ILE A 271 -3.54 -22.47 11.16
CA ILE A 271 -3.51 -23.94 11.03
C ILE A 271 -2.21 -24.42 11.66
N LYS A 272 -2.31 -25.04 12.84
CA LYS A 272 -1.16 -25.51 13.59
C LYS A 272 -0.34 -26.55 12.84
N GLY A 273 0.98 -26.36 12.82
CA GLY A 273 1.93 -27.28 12.22
C GLY A 273 2.04 -28.61 12.96
N ARG A 274 2.19 -29.72 12.22
CA ARG A 274 2.30 -31.07 12.80
C ARG A 274 3.71 -31.45 13.27
N GLU A 275 4.75 -30.78 12.77
CA GLU A 275 6.16 -31.12 13.03
C GLU A 275 6.92 -29.99 13.73
N SER A 276 6.70 -28.73 13.29
CA SER A 276 7.34 -27.55 13.87
C SER A 276 6.29 -26.45 14.10
N PRO A 277 5.40 -26.63 15.10
CA PRO A 277 4.28 -25.72 15.35
C PRO A 277 4.71 -24.30 15.76
N ASP A 278 5.95 -24.12 16.20
CA ASP A 278 6.56 -22.83 16.52
C ASP A 278 6.95 -22.03 15.28
N LYS A 279 7.22 -22.70 14.15
CA LYS A 279 7.64 -22.04 12.90
C LYS A 279 6.43 -21.56 12.11
N LEU A 280 6.52 -20.34 11.59
CA LEU A 280 5.41 -19.66 10.92
C LEU A 280 5.66 -19.48 9.42
N VAL A 281 4.62 -19.75 8.64
CA VAL A 281 4.45 -19.28 7.25
C VAL A 281 3.26 -18.34 7.28
N ILE A 282 3.50 -17.05 7.06
CA ILE A 282 2.46 -16.01 7.13
C ILE A 282 1.95 -15.72 5.73
N VAL A 283 0.63 -15.62 5.58
CA VAL A 283 -0.07 -15.05 4.43
C VAL A 283 -0.97 -13.90 4.92
N SER A 284 -1.01 -12.77 4.23
CA SER A 284 -1.73 -11.60 4.73
C SER A 284 -2.35 -10.72 3.65
N GLY A 285 -3.19 -9.82 4.13
CA GLY A 285 -3.83 -8.69 3.46
C GLY A 285 -4.51 -7.84 4.54
N HIS A 286 -5.09 -6.69 4.20
CA HIS A 286 -5.70 -5.79 5.21
C HIS A 286 -7.23 -5.68 5.07
N LEU A 287 -7.91 -5.58 6.21
CA LEU A 287 -9.38 -5.49 6.26
C LEU A 287 -9.89 -4.07 6.20
N ASP A 288 -9.08 -3.10 6.63
CA ASP A 288 -9.45 -1.70 6.49
C ASP A 288 -9.46 -1.27 5.02
N SER A 289 -10.01 -0.09 4.79
CA SER A 289 -10.03 0.54 3.47
C SER A 289 -10.23 2.03 3.65
N TRP A 290 -9.99 2.82 2.61
CA TRP A 290 -10.52 4.18 2.56
C TRP A 290 -12.05 4.25 2.57
N ASP A 291 -12.56 5.44 2.86
CA ASP A 291 -13.95 5.76 3.19
C ASP A 291 -14.86 6.05 1.98
N VAL A 292 -14.33 5.97 0.76
CA VAL A 292 -14.96 6.51 -0.46
C VAL A 292 -15.35 5.44 -1.50
N GLY A 293 -15.18 4.17 -1.16
CA GLY A 293 -15.53 3.01 -1.97
C GLY A 293 -15.98 1.84 -1.09
N GLN A 294 -15.80 0.60 -1.56
CA GLN A 294 -16.09 -0.60 -0.77
C GLN A 294 -14.83 -1.39 -0.37
N GLY A 295 -13.64 -0.90 -0.70
CA GLY A 295 -12.36 -1.56 -0.40
C GLY A 295 -12.28 -2.98 -0.97
N ALA A 296 -12.73 -3.18 -2.22
CA ALA A 296 -12.81 -4.51 -2.82
C ALA A 296 -11.47 -4.98 -3.36
N LEU A 297 -10.72 -4.11 -4.04
CA LEU A 297 -9.37 -4.40 -4.54
C LEU A 297 -8.29 -4.03 -3.52
N ASP A 298 -8.57 -3.07 -2.65
CA ASP A 298 -7.67 -2.49 -1.65
C ASP A 298 -8.40 -2.43 -0.30
N ASP A 299 -8.30 -3.47 0.55
CA ASP A 299 -7.68 -4.78 0.24
C ASP A 299 -8.57 -5.97 0.63
N GLY A 300 -9.88 -5.85 0.37
CA GLY A 300 -10.78 -7.00 0.49
C GLY A 300 -10.28 -8.22 -0.31
N GLY A 301 -9.74 -7.97 -1.51
CA GLY A 301 -9.15 -8.98 -2.38
C GLY A 301 -8.05 -9.80 -1.71
N GLY A 302 -6.98 -9.14 -1.27
CA GLY A 302 -5.85 -9.76 -0.61
C GLY A 302 -6.20 -10.42 0.71
N ALA A 303 -6.98 -9.73 1.55
CA ALA A 303 -7.50 -10.28 2.80
C ALA A 303 -8.26 -11.60 2.58
N PHE A 304 -9.16 -11.65 1.59
CA PHE A 304 -9.95 -12.85 1.30
C PHE A 304 -9.14 -13.94 0.59
N ILE A 305 -8.14 -13.62 -0.23
CA ILE A 305 -7.21 -14.61 -0.81
C ILE A 305 -6.42 -15.29 0.33
N SER A 306 -5.86 -14.49 1.23
CA SER A 306 -5.04 -14.97 2.35
C SER A 306 -5.87 -15.80 3.34
N TRP A 307 -7.05 -15.33 3.73
CA TRP A 307 -7.97 -16.09 4.58
C TRP A 307 -8.45 -17.40 3.92
N ASN A 308 -8.93 -17.33 2.67
CA ASN A 308 -9.44 -18.53 1.99
C ASN A 308 -8.36 -19.59 1.73
N SER A 309 -7.09 -19.21 1.67
CA SER A 309 -6.00 -20.19 1.55
C SER A 309 -6.01 -21.18 2.73
N LEU A 310 -6.27 -20.71 3.95
CA LEU A 310 -6.41 -21.56 5.15
C LEU A 310 -7.73 -22.35 5.12
N VAL A 311 -8.84 -21.72 4.74
CA VAL A 311 -10.13 -22.40 4.59
C VAL A 311 -10.03 -23.58 3.62
N LEU A 312 -9.36 -23.38 2.48
CA LEU A 312 -9.11 -24.42 1.49
C LEU A 312 -8.22 -25.53 2.05
N MET A 313 -7.12 -25.18 2.72
CA MET A 313 -6.23 -26.16 3.35
C MET A 313 -6.98 -27.03 4.36
N LYS A 314 -7.79 -26.42 5.22
CA LYS A 314 -8.64 -27.11 6.21
C LYS A 314 -9.63 -28.06 5.53
N SER A 315 -10.33 -27.57 4.51
CA SER A 315 -11.36 -28.34 3.78
C SER A 315 -10.78 -29.52 3.00
N LEU A 316 -9.54 -29.38 2.53
CA LEU A 316 -8.79 -30.47 1.90
C LEU A 316 -8.09 -31.39 2.91
N ASN A 317 -8.26 -31.16 4.23
CA ASN A 317 -7.60 -31.89 5.30
C ASN A 317 -6.07 -31.91 5.13
N LEU A 318 -5.49 -30.81 4.63
CA LEU A 318 -4.06 -30.63 4.50
C LEU A 318 -3.48 -30.21 5.86
N LYS A 319 -2.50 -30.97 6.35
CA LYS A 319 -1.83 -30.72 7.62
C LYS A 319 -0.43 -30.20 7.36
N PRO A 320 -0.14 -28.89 7.50
CA PRO A 320 1.18 -28.36 7.19
C PRO A 320 2.22 -28.82 8.21
N ARG A 321 3.51 -28.86 7.81
CA ARG A 321 4.64 -29.21 8.70
C ARG A 321 4.87 -28.13 9.76
N ARG A 322 4.79 -26.88 9.31
CA ARG A 322 4.88 -25.64 10.10
C ARG A 322 3.50 -25.04 10.28
N THR A 323 3.33 -24.14 11.23
CA THR A 323 2.08 -23.40 11.38
C THR A 323 1.92 -22.45 10.20
N VAL A 324 0.75 -22.48 9.56
CA VAL A 324 0.37 -21.49 8.55
C VAL A 324 -0.57 -20.50 9.23
N ARG A 325 -0.21 -19.22 9.16
CA ARG A 325 -0.94 -18.12 9.81
C ARG A 325 -1.47 -17.17 8.74
N ALA A 326 -2.77 -16.94 8.71
CA ALA A 326 -3.33 -15.77 8.04
C ALA A 326 -3.41 -14.61 9.02
N ILE A 327 -3.01 -13.42 8.57
CA ILE A 327 -3.24 -12.19 9.32
C ILE A 327 -4.01 -11.22 8.45
N LEU A 328 -5.13 -10.74 8.98
CA LEU A 328 -5.93 -9.71 8.37
C LEU A 328 -5.69 -8.42 9.14
N TRP A 329 -4.89 -7.53 8.55
CA TRP A 329 -4.41 -6.32 9.20
C TRP A 329 -5.50 -5.27 9.38
N THR A 330 -5.27 -4.37 10.32
CA THR A 330 -6.00 -3.12 10.45
C THR A 330 -5.03 -1.95 10.44
N GLY A 331 -5.45 -0.81 9.92
CA GLY A 331 -4.65 0.40 9.93
C GLY A 331 -3.51 0.40 8.93
N GLU A 332 -3.57 -0.47 7.90
CA GLU A 332 -2.62 -0.43 6.78
C GLU A 332 -2.68 0.95 6.13
N GLU A 333 -3.90 1.43 5.87
CA GLU A 333 -4.15 2.64 5.10
C GLU A 333 -3.68 3.90 5.83
N GLN A 334 -3.55 3.84 7.16
CA GLN A 334 -3.01 4.93 7.97
C GLN A 334 -1.49 4.80 8.23
N GLY A 335 -0.82 3.88 7.54
CA GLY A 335 0.62 3.65 7.58
C GLY A 335 1.01 2.41 8.38
N TYR A 336 0.47 1.24 8.00
CA TYR A 336 0.88 -0.09 8.50
C TYR A 336 0.74 -0.25 10.03
N ILE A 337 -0.25 0.41 10.63
CA ILE A 337 -0.35 0.56 12.09
C ILE A 337 -0.54 -0.80 12.78
N GLY A 338 -1.39 -1.66 12.23
CA GLY A 338 -1.63 -3.00 12.76
C GLY A 338 -0.41 -3.90 12.64
N ALA A 339 0.26 -3.87 11.50
CA ALA A 339 1.49 -4.64 11.30
C ALA A 339 2.64 -4.16 12.18
N ALA A 340 2.77 -2.85 12.41
CA ALA A 340 3.75 -2.28 13.32
C ALA A 340 3.53 -2.73 14.76
N GLU A 341 2.27 -2.72 15.23
CA GLU A 341 1.95 -3.20 16.57
C GLU A 341 2.18 -4.72 16.70
N TYR A 342 1.88 -5.50 15.65
CA TYR A 342 2.17 -6.93 15.63
C TYR A 342 3.69 -7.20 15.67
N ALA A 343 4.48 -6.51 14.83
CA ALA A 343 5.94 -6.63 14.82
C ALA A 343 6.54 -6.31 16.18
N ARG A 344 6.02 -5.27 16.85
CA ARG A 344 6.44 -4.87 18.19
C ARG A 344 6.08 -5.91 19.25
N ARG A 345 4.85 -6.44 19.21
CA ARG A 345 4.34 -7.42 20.18
C ARG A 345 5.03 -8.79 20.05
N HIS A 346 5.34 -9.20 18.82
CA HIS A 346 5.88 -10.52 18.48
C HIS A 346 7.37 -10.47 18.11
N ALA A 347 8.11 -9.46 18.56
CA ALA A 347 9.51 -9.26 18.19
C ALA A 347 10.40 -10.49 18.47
N ASP A 348 10.19 -11.14 19.61
CA ASP A 348 10.95 -12.34 20.01
C ASP A 348 10.62 -13.57 19.14
N ASP A 349 9.45 -13.57 18.51
CA ASP A 349 8.94 -14.65 17.66
C ASP A 349 9.28 -14.43 16.18
N MET A 350 9.77 -13.25 15.78
CA MET A 350 10.12 -12.96 14.37
C MET A 350 11.16 -13.94 13.82
N LYS A 351 12.07 -14.43 14.66
CA LYS A 351 13.05 -15.50 14.31
C LYS A 351 12.41 -16.84 13.92
N ASN A 352 11.14 -17.04 14.26
CA ASN A 352 10.37 -18.23 13.92
C ASN A 352 9.57 -18.07 12.63
N VAL A 353 9.46 -16.84 12.10
CA VAL A 353 8.83 -16.59 10.81
C VAL A 353 9.78 -17.00 9.69
N ILE A 354 9.39 -18.03 8.93
CA ILE A 354 10.18 -18.56 7.83
C ILE A 354 9.99 -17.70 6.58
N VAL A 355 8.76 -17.28 6.33
CA VAL A 355 8.37 -16.43 5.22
C VAL A 355 7.06 -15.73 5.58
N ALA A 356 6.93 -14.49 5.11
CA ALA A 356 5.68 -13.74 5.12
C ALA A 356 5.32 -13.37 3.68
N MET A 357 4.07 -13.59 3.32
CA MET A 357 3.53 -13.28 2.00
C MET A 357 2.34 -12.36 2.14
N GLU A 358 2.25 -11.36 1.29
CA GLU A 358 1.15 -10.41 1.28
C GLU A 358 0.58 -10.25 -0.12
N SER A 359 -0.73 -10.10 -0.20
CA SER A 359 -1.43 -9.68 -1.40
C SER A 359 -2.09 -8.36 -1.08
N ASP A 360 -1.65 -7.26 -1.69
CA ASP A 360 -2.19 -5.91 -1.47
C ASP A 360 -2.03 -5.05 -2.75
N GLU A 361 -2.17 -5.70 -3.90
CA GLU A 361 -2.00 -5.08 -5.22
C GLU A 361 -3.16 -5.48 -6.15
N GLY A 362 -4.36 -5.54 -5.58
CA GLY A 362 -5.58 -5.98 -6.26
C GLY A 362 -5.64 -7.48 -6.53
N THR A 363 -6.60 -7.88 -7.36
CA THR A 363 -6.93 -9.29 -7.64
C THR A 363 -6.76 -9.65 -9.12
N PHE A 364 -5.69 -9.14 -9.74
CA PHE A 364 -5.40 -9.37 -11.15
C PHE A 364 -4.80 -10.76 -11.39
N THR A 365 -4.66 -11.16 -12.66
CA THR A 365 -4.09 -12.46 -13.03
C THR A 365 -2.67 -12.61 -12.46
N PRO A 366 -2.39 -13.61 -11.61
CA PRO A 366 -1.06 -13.80 -11.06
C PRO A 366 -0.15 -14.48 -12.08
N HIS A 367 1.05 -13.95 -12.25
CA HIS A 367 2.11 -14.50 -13.11
C HIS A 367 3.23 -15.18 -12.31
N GLY A 368 3.33 -14.91 -11.02
CA GLY A 368 4.37 -15.48 -10.18
C GLY A 368 4.52 -14.76 -8.84
N LEU A 369 5.73 -14.78 -8.29
CA LEU A 369 6.06 -14.19 -6.99
C LEU A 369 7.23 -13.23 -7.08
N LEU A 370 7.09 -12.07 -6.44
CA LEU A 370 8.16 -11.11 -6.18
C LEU A 370 8.72 -11.43 -4.79
N ILE A 371 10.03 -11.62 -4.67
CA ILE A 371 10.68 -12.00 -3.40
C ILE A 371 11.74 -10.98 -2.97
N LYS A 372 11.65 -10.55 -1.71
CA LYS A 372 12.76 -9.94 -0.98
C LYS A 372 13.30 -10.97 0.03
N GLY A 373 14.47 -11.53 -0.28
CA GLY A 373 15.05 -12.60 0.54
C GLY A 373 16.41 -13.06 0.04
N SER A 374 16.92 -14.14 0.63
CA SER A 374 18.22 -14.71 0.27
C SER A 374 18.20 -15.35 -1.13
N LEU A 375 19.38 -15.43 -1.78
CA LEU A 375 19.52 -16.15 -3.05
C LEU A 375 19.10 -17.62 -2.94
N GLN A 376 19.30 -18.25 -1.77
CA GLN A 376 18.82 -19.60 -1.48
C GLN A 376 17.29 -19.67 -1.50
N ALA A 377 16.60 -18.74 -0.83
CA ALA A 377 15.14 -18.68 -0.83
C ALA A 377 14.59 -18.47 -2.24
N SER A 378 15.19 -17.56 -3.01
CA SER A 378 14.83 -17.34 -4.42
C SER A 378 15.05 -18.58 -5.28
N CYS A 379 16.12 -19.34 -5.06
CA CYS A 379 16.38 -20.60 -5.77
C CYS A 379 15.29 -21.65 -5.47
N ILE A 380 14.92 -21.81 -4.19
CA ILE A 380 13.89 -22.75 -3.74
C ILE A 380 12.52 -22.35 -4.32
N LEU A 381 12.13 -21.08 -4.25
CA LEU A 381 10.86 -20.60 -4.81
C LEU A 381 10.76 -20.86 -6.32
N LYS A 382 11.84 -20.61 -7.08
CA LYS A 382 11.88 -20.92 -8.52
C LYS A 382 11.59 -22.39 -8.81
N LYS A 383 12.04 -23.31 -7.95
CA LYS A 383 11.75 -24.73 -8.08
C LYS A 383 10.30 -25.05 -7.69
N ILE A 384 9.79 -24.46 -6.61
CA ILE A 384 8.38 -24.62 -6.17
C ILE A 384 7.42 -24.18 -7.27
N LEU A 385 7.64 -22.99 -7.87
CA LEU A 385 6.78 -22.41 -8.90
C LEU A 385 6.74 -23.20 -10.21
N ARG A 386 7.63 -24.19 -10.42
CA ARG A 386 7.48 -25.15 -11.54
C ARG A 386 6.19 -25.95 -11.45
N LEU A 387 5.71 -26.22 -10.23
CA LEU A 387 4.46 -26.94 -10.01
C LEU A 387 3.22 -26.11 -10.41
N PHE A 388 3.37 -24.80 -10.60
CA PHE A 388 2.29 -23.86 -10.93
C PHE A 388 2.11 -23.67 -12.45
N LYS A 389 2.85 -24.43 -13.28
CA LYS A 389 2.70 -24.44 -14.74
C LYS A 389 1.24 -24.56 -15.23
N PRO A 390 0.34 -25.37 -14.62
CA PRO A 390 -1.04 -25.49 -15.08
C PRO A 390 -1.85 -24.19 -15.04
N ILE A 391 -1.46 -23.21 -14.22
CA ILE A 391 -2.11 -21.89 -14.12
C ILE A 391 -1.23 -20.75 -14.64
N ASN A 392 -0.12 -21.08 -15.31
CA ASN A 392 0.83 -20.12 -15.89
C ASN A 392 1.44 -19.10 -14.90
N ALA A 393 1.42 -19.40 -13.60
CA ALA A 393 1.99 -18.54 -12.56
C ALA A 393 3.37 -19.06 -12.13
N THR A 394 4.37 -18.98 -13.01
CA THR A 394 5.69 -19.64 -12.81
C THR A 394 6.85 -18.67 -12.58
N GLN A 395 6.59 -17.36 -12.65
CA GLN A 395 7.65 -16.35 -12.58
C GLN A 395 8.18 -16.17 -11.15
N VAL A 396 9.47 -15.88 -11.03
CA VAL A 396 10.07 -15.37 -9.78
C VAL A 396 10.96 -14.20 -10.13
N LYS A 397 10.68 -13.04 -9.53
CA LYS A 397 11.54 -11.87 -9.59
C LYS A 397 12.09 -11.59 -8.19
N SER A 398 13.36 -11.20 -8.10
CA SER A 398 13.94 -10.78 -6.82
C SER A 398 13.89 -9.25 -6.72
N SER A 399 13.45 -8.74 -5.58
CA SER A 399 13.41 -7.32 -5.27
C SER A 399 14.59 -6.93 -4.37
N GLN A 400 15.17 -5.76 -4.65
CA GLN A 400 16.12 -5.11 -3.75
C GLN A 400 15.42 -4.28 -2.68
N TYR A 401 14.15 -3.95 -2.88
CA TYR A 401 13.32 -3.21 -1.94
C TYR A 401 12.36 -4.17 -1.21
N PRO A 402 11.81 -3.76 -0.05
CA PRO A 402 10.73 -4.50 0.58
C PRO A 402 9.54 -4.75 -0.37
N VAL A 403 8.80 -5.82 -0.13
CA VAL A 403 7.62 -6.22 -0.90
C VAL A 403 6.47 -6.52 0.04
N GLY A 404 5.23 -6.18 -0.32
CA GLY A 404 4.09 -6.21 0.61
C GLY A 404 4.19 -5.08 1.65
N SER A 405 3.13 -4.29 1.75
CA SER A 405 2.99 -3.10 2.59
C SER A 405 3.26 -3.39 4.07
N ASP A 406 2.40 -4.20 4.69
CA ASP A 406 2.43 -4.52 6.10
C ASP A 406 3.62 -5.41 6.48
N ILE A 407 4.04 -6.31 5.59
CA ILE A 407 5.17 -7.23 5.85
C ILE A 407 6.55 -6.59 5.63
N GLU A 408 6.64 -5.34 5.16
CA GLU A 408 7.91 -4.59 5.04
C GLU A 408 8.67 -4.56 6.39
N LEU A 409 7.92 -4.37 7.48
CA LEU A 409 8.47 -4.28 8.84
C LEU A 409 9.13 -5.58 9.31
N PHE A 410 8.77 -6.72 8.71
CA PHE A 410 9.36 -8.02 9.04
C PHE A 410 10.65 -8.23 8.25
N GLN A 411 10.70 -7.71 7.02
CA GLN A 411 11.88 -7.77 6.16
C GLN A 411 13.03 -6.94 6.72
N ALA A 412 12.73 -5.85 7.44
CA ALA A 412 13.71 -5.11 8.24
C ALA A 412 14.34 -5.97 9.36
N GLN A 413 13.69 -7.07 9.76
CA GLN A 413 14.16 -8.04 10.74
C GLN A 413 14.69 -9.34 10.08
N ASN A 414 15.05 -9.28 8.80
CA ASN A 414 15.56 -10.40 7.99
C ASN A 414 14.56 -11.54 7.71
N VAL A 415 13.25 -11.31 7.87
CA VAL A 415 12.23 -12.24 7.37
C VAL A 415 12.16 -12.16 5.84
N THR A 416 12.00 -13.31 5.17
CA THR A 416 11.79 -13.32 3.71
C THR A 416 10.38 -12.83 3.40
N GLY A 417 10.26 -11.78 2.61
CA GLY A 417 9.00 -11.21 2.13
C GLY A 417 8.65 -11.69 0.73
N ILE A 418 7.37 -11.94 0.48
CA ILE A 418 6.83 -12.34 -0.82
C ILE A 418 5.60 -11.49 -1.14
N ALA A 419 5.51 -10.99 -2.37
CA ALA A 419 4.30 -10.44 -2.96
C ALA A 419 3.93 -11.20 -4.23
N LEU A 420 2.69 -11.06 -4.69
CA LEU A 420 2.27 -11.59 -5.98
C LEU A 420 2.82 -10.69 -7.11
N ILE A 421 3.24 -11.31 -8.22
CA ILE A 421 3.46 -10.58 -9.49
C ILE A 421 2.18 -10.70 -10.29
N ASN A 422 1.59 -9.57 -10.65
CA ASN A 422 0.25 -9.49 -11.22
C ASN A 422 0.27 -8.83 -12.60
N GLU A 423 -0.77 -9.04 -13.41
CA GLU A 423 -0.93 -8.41 -14.74
C GLU A 423 -1.01 -6.86 -14.71
N ASN A 424 -1.14 -6.26 -13.51
CA ASN A 424 -1.13 -4.81 -13.32
C ASN A 424 0.29 -4.19 -13.31
N GLU A 425 1.35 -5.02 -13.31
CA GLU A 425 2.76 -4.64 -13.34
C GLU A 425 3.44 -4.97 -14.68
#